data_AF-A0A5P2QRM9-F1
#
_entry.id   AF-A0A5P2QRM9-F1
#
_cell.length_a   1.000
_cell.length_b   1.000
_cell.length_c   1.000
_cell.angle_alpha   90.00
_cell.angle_beta   90.00
_cell.angle_gamma   90.00
#
_symmetry.space_group_name_H-M   'P 1'
#
loop_
_entity.id
_entity.type
_entity.pdbx_description
1 polymer ?
#
loop_
_entity_poly.entity_id
_entity_poly.type
_entity_poly.pdbx_seq_one_letter_code
_entity_poly.pdbx_strand_id
1 'polypeptide(L)'
;MRLQPAHEVTLEHHGHAVTLRASLRAAVALDNLPGGIPGAWLAVMRQTYTGIRQVILATATERTEALTLIASLSDKPLAPFLDLAQAACLELLANLFPQPDEPDEPDEPGPSTKPAPLRDYLTELFRFGTTILEWPPSEVWQASPAEIETVLRARLDRQEAMESAANGDPHKPAMSKEQRQANEAAGLDPEFDRHSLRALKARHGA
;
A
#
# COMPACT_ATOMS: atom_id res chain seq x y z
N MET A 1 2.34 10.61 2.73
CA MET A 1 2.85 9.39 3.44
C MET A 1 4.34 9.45 3.75
N ARG A 2 4.73 9.32 5.04
CA ARG A 2 6.12 9.03 5.44
C ARG A 2 6.37 7.53 5.36
N LEU A 3 7.44 7.11 4.69
CA LEU A 3 7.85 5.70 4.65
C LEU A 3 8.26 5.24 6.05
N GLN A 4 7.54 4.26 6.60
CA GLN A 4 7.88 3.61 7.86
C GLN A 4 7.92 2.10 7.66
N PRO A 5 8.86 1.39 8.32
CA PRO A 5 8.86 -0.06 8.30
C PRO A 5 7.59 -0.62 8.94
N ALA A 6 7.26 -1.88 8.67
CA ALA A 6 6.16 -2.55 9.34
C ALA A 6 6.25 -2.38 10.86
N HIS A 7 5.22 -1.78 11.46
CA HIS A 7 5.21 -1.45 12.89
C HIS A 7 5.33 -2.72 13.74
N GLU A 8 6.15 -2.64 14.79
CA GLU A 8 6.37 -3.73 15.72
C GLU A 8 6.11 -3.29 17.16
N VAL A 9 5.49 -4.18 17.93
CA VAL A 9 5.25 -4.01 19.36
C VAL A 9 5.71 -5.26 20.08
N THR A 10 6.53 -5.09 21.12
CA THR A 10 6.93 -6.21 21.98
C THR A 10 5.97 -6.34 23.14
N LEU A 11 5.38 -7.53 23.31
CA LEU A 11 4.55 -7.87 24.45
C LEU A 11 5.34 -8.77 25.40
N GLU A 12 5.62 -8.27 26.60
CA GLU A 12 6.38 -9.00 27.62
C GLU A 12 5.53 -9.25 28.87
N HIS A 13 5.64 -10.46 29.41
CA HIS A 13 5.01 -10.84 30.66
C HIS A 13 5.78 -11.97 31.35
N HIS A 14 6.20 -11.76 32.60
CA HIS A 14 6.90 -12.74 33.42
C HIS A 14 8.11 -13.44 32.73
N GLY A 15 8.94 -12.66 32.03
CA GLY A 15 10.15 -13.19 31.38
C GLY A 15 9.89 -13.93 30.07
N HIS A 16 8.64 -13.93 29.58
CA HIS A 16 8.31 -14.34 28.22
C HIS A 16 7.98 -13.09 27.40
N ALA A 17 8.48 -13.06 26.17
CA ALA A 17 8.26 -11.97 25.24
C ALA A 17 7.78 -12.53 23.90
N VAL A 18 7.00 -11.75 23.17
CA VAL A 18 6.67 -11.98 21.77
C VAL A 18 6.67 -10.65 21.03
N THR A 19 7.24 -10.62 19.83
CA THR A 19 7.16 -9.46 18.95
C THR A 19 5.97 -9.60 18.01
N LEU A 20 5.05 -8.64 18.05
CA LEU A 20 3.90 -8.53 17.16
C LEU A 20 4.24 -7.56 16.02
N ARG A 21 3.93 -7.91 14.77
CA ARG A 21 4.21 -7.10 13.57
C ARG A 21 2.97 -6.82 12.75
N ALA A 22 2.78 -5.56 12.36
CA ALA A 22 1.72 -5.09 11.47
C ALA A 22 2.05 -5.35 9.99
N SER A 23 2.24 -6.62 9.62
CA SER A 23 2.60 -7.04 8.26
C SER A 23 1.37 -7.37 7.40
N LEU A 24 1.58 -7.53 6.09
CA LEU A 24 0.56 -8.03 5.17
C LEU A 24 0.05 -9.42 5.60
N ARG A 25 0.95 -10.29 6.08
CA ARG A 25 0.58 -11.60 6.63
C ARG A 25 -0.35 -11.44 7.84
N ALA A 26 -0.03 -10.52 8.75
CA ALA A 26 -0.87 -10.24 9.90
C ALA A 26 -2.25 -9.73 9.47
N ALA A 27 -2.32 -8.79 8.52
CA ALA A 27 -3.59 -8.27 7.99
C ALA A 27 -4.48 -9.39 7.42
N VAL A 28 -3.91 -10.27 6.59
CA VAL A 28 -4.64 -11.42 6.03
C VAL A 28 -5.05 -12.41 7.12
N ALA A 29 -4.19 -12.69 8.10
CA ALA A 29 -4.51 -13.59 9.20
C ALA A 29 -5.66 -13.05 10.06
N LEU A 30 -5.67 -11.74 10.34
CA LEU A 30 -6.73 -11.07 11.08
C LEU A 30 -8.05 -11.01 10.30
N ASP A 31 -8.00 -10.77 8.98
CA ASP A 31 -9.20 -10.79 8.12
C ASP A 31 -9.85 -12.19 8.05
N ASN A 32 -9.05 -13.25 8.18
CA ASN A 32 -9.55 -14.62 8.25
C ASN A 32 -10.14 -15.03 9.61
N LEU A 33 -10.06 -14.17 10.64
CA LEU A 33 -10.69 -14.44 11.94
C LEU A 33 -12.22 -14.27 11.86
N PRO A 34 -12.99 -14.88 12.80
CA PRO A 34 -14.42 -14.63 12.90
C PRO A 34 -14.73 -13.14 13.07
N GLY A 35 -15.48 -12.57 12.13
CA GLY A 35 -15.80 -11.14 12.09
C GLY A 35 -14.69 -10.26 11.50
N GLY A 36 -13.62 -10.85 10.96
CA GLY A 36 -12.49 -10.16 10.34
C GLY A 36 -11.78 -9.19 11.29
N ILE A 37 -11.11 -8.20 10.71
CA ILE A 37 -10.41 -7.14 11.46
C ILE A 37 -11.37 -6.35 12.37
N PRO A 38 -12.59 -5.99 11.96
CA PRO A 38 -13.54 -5.32 12.86
C PRO A 38 -13.92 -6.19 14.08
N GLY A 39 -14.08 -7.50 13.87
CA GLY A 39 -14.32 -8.46 14.94
C GLY A 39 -13.14 -8.55 15.90
N ALA A 40 -11.92 -8.60 15.37
CA ALA A 40 -10.70 -8.58 16.17
C ALA A 40 -10.58 -7.31 17.01
N TRP A 41 -10.83 -6.13 16.42
CA TRP A 41 -10.84 -4.84 17.12
C TRP A 41 -11.83 -4.84 18.28
N LEU A 42 -13.08 -5.25 18.04
CA LEU A 42 -14.11 -5.33 19.07
C LEU A 42 -13.74 -6.32 20.19
N ALA A 43 -13.16 -7.46 19.84
CA ALA A 43 -12.77 -8.49 20.79
C ALA A 43 -11.63 -8.03 21.71
N VAL A 44 -10.67 -7.25 21.18
CA VAL A 44 -9.60 -6.60 21.94
C VAL A 44 -10.15 -5.47 22.81
N MET A 45 -11.01 -4.61 22.28
CA MET A 45 -11.64 -3.52 23.05
C MET A 45 -12.45 -4.04 24.25
N ARG A 46 -13.10 -5.20 24.10
CA ARG A 46 -13.84 -5.87 25.19
C ARG A 46 -12.94 -6.69 26.13
N GLN A 47 -11.62 -6.63 25.97
CA GLN A 47 -10.64 -7.42 26.73
C GLN A 47 -10.96 -8.92 26.78
N THR A 48 -11.51 -9.46 25.69
CA THR A 48 -11.79 -10.90 25.65
C THR A 48 -10.47 -11.65 25.51
N TYR A 49 -10.21 -12.59 26.42
CA TYR A 49 -9.00 -13.41 26.36
C TYR A 49 -8.86 -14.13 25.01
N THR A 50 -9.95 -14.69 24.49
CA THR A 50 -9.96 -15.35 23.18
C THR A 50 -9.59 -14.40 22.05
N GLY A 51 -10.12 -13.17 22.05
CA GLY A 51 -9.81 -12.16 21.04
C GLY A 51 -8.36 -11.72 21.08
N ILE A 52 -7.86 -11.36 22.27
CA ILE A 52 -6.46 -10.98 22.49
C ILE A 52 -5.53 -12.12 22.06
N ARG A 53 -5.82 -13.36 22.46
CA ARG A 53 -5.06 -14.54 22.05
C ARG A 53 -5.04 -14.73 20.53
N GLN A 54 -6.17 -14.53 19.85
CA GLN A 54 -6.24 -14.65 18.40
C GLN A 54 -5.40 -13.59 17.70
N VAL A 55 -5.44 -12.33 18.16
CA VAL A 55 -4.61 -11.25 17.61
C VAL A 55 -3.14 -11.55 17.81
N ILE A 56 -2.71 -11.88 19.04
CA ILE A 56 -1.31 -12.25 19.33
C ILE A 56 -0.83 -13.36 18.38
N LEU A 57 -1.61 -14.43 18.19
CA LEU A 57 -1.21 -15.54 17.31
C LEU A 57 -1.23 -15.21 15.82
N ALA A 58 -2.07 -14.25 15.40
CA ALA A 58 -2.15 -13.81 14.01
C ALA A 58 -1.00 -12.88 13.62
N THR A 59 -0.47 -12.14 14.60
CA THR A 59 0.47 -11.04 14.35
C THR A 59 1.87 -11.27 14.90
N ALA A 60 2.07 -12.33 15.68
CA ALA A 60 3.39 -12.73 16.14
C ALA A 60 4.35 -12.99 14.97
N THR A 61 5.54 -12.42 15.06
CA THR A 61 6.68 -12.71 14.19
C THR A 61 7.10 -14.17 14.32
N GLU A 62 7.21 -14.65 15.56
CA GLU A 62 7.52 -16.03 15.89
C GLU A 62 6.37 -16.72 16.63
N ARG A 63 5.82 -17.76 15.99
CA ARG A 63 4.66 -18.49 16.53
C ARG A 63 5.00 -19.22 17.83
N THR A 64 6.23 -19.74 17.94
CA THR A 64 6.66 -20.48 19.13
C THR A 64 6.70 -19.58 20.35
N GLU A 65 7.25 -18.36 20.22
CA GLU A 65 7.30 -17.37 21.30
C GLU A 65 5.90 -16.98 21.78
N ALA A 66 4.98 -16.73 20.83
CA ALA A 66 3.58 -16.44 21.14
C ALA A 66 2.93 -17.57 21.96
N LEU A 67 3.14 -18.82 21.55
CA LEU A 67 2.60 -19.98 22.26
C LEU A 67 3.23 -20.15 23.64
N THR A 68 4.54 -19.93 23.77
CA THR A 68 5.24 -19.97 25.06
C THR A 68 4.71 -18.89 26.01
N LEU A 69 4.54 -17.66 25.53
CA LEU A 69 3.94 -16.57 26.31
C LEU A 69 2.53 -16.96 26.79
N ILE A 70 1.66 -17.42 25.88
CA ILE A 70 0.28 -17.82 26.21
C ILE A 70 0.25 -18.99 27.20
N ALA A 71 1.10 -20.00 27.01
CA ALA A 71 1.20 -21.15 27.91
C ALA A 71 1.67 -20.74 29.31
N SER A 72 2.51 -19.72 29.42
CA SER A 72 3.00 -19.21 30.71
C SER A 72 1.92 -18.61 31.61
N LEU A 73 0.72 -18.37 31.05
CA LEU A 73 -0.44 -17.79 31.73
C LEU A 73 -1.38 -18.84 32.35
N SER A 74 -1.21 -20.13 32.03
CA SER A 74 -2.18 -21.19 32.37
C SER A 74 -2.51 -21.29 33.86
N ASP A 75 -1.54 -20.98 34.73
CA ASP A 75 -1.70 -21.08 36.20
C ASP A 75 -1.62 -19.70 36.90
N LYS A 76 -1.82 -18.61 36.15
CA LYS A 76 -1.63 -17.24 36.65
C LYS A 76 -2.90 -16.38 36.49
N PRO A 77 -3.12 -15.38 37.36
CA PRO A 77 -4.19 -14.41 37.14
C PRO A 77 -4.02 -13.68 35.80
N LEU A 78 -5.08 -13.63 34.99
CA LEU A 78 -5.04 -13.01 33.66
C LEU A 78 -5.16 -11.48 33.71
N ALA A 79 -5.78 -10.90 34.74
CA ALA A 79 -6.02 -9.47 34.86
C ALA A 79 -4.78 -8.60 34.54
N PRO A 80 -3.59 -8.81 35.16
CA PRO A 80 -2.40 -8.00 34.87
C PRO A 80 -1.87 -8.17 33.44
N PHE A 81 -2.11 -9.33 32.82
CA PHE A 81 -1.71 -9.58 31.44
C PHE A 81 -2.66 -8.91 30.45
N LEU A 82 -3.97 -8.92 30.72
CA LEU A 82 -4.98 -8.46 29.76
C LEU A 82 -4.84 -6.97 29.45
N ASP A 83 -4.51 -6.13 30.43
CA ASP A 83 -4.31 -4.69 30.20
C ASP A 83 -3.11 -4.43 29.28
N LEU A 84 -1.98 -5.09 29.56
CA LEU A 84 -0.76 -5.01 28.74
C LEU A 84 -0.99 -5.55 27.33
N ALA A 85 -1.60 -6.72 27.22
CA ALA A 85 -1.87 -7.37 25.96
C ALA A 85 -2.90 -6.58 25.13
N GLN A 86 -3.89 -5.96 25.77
CA GLN A 86 -4.85 -5.10 25.09
C GLN A 86 -4.14 -3.88 24.48
N ALA A 87 -3.32 -3.18 25.27
CA ALA A 87 -2.59 -2.01 24.80
C ALA A 87 -1.72 -2.35 23.57
N ALA A 88 -0.94 -3.43 23.67
CA ALA A 88 -0.09 -3.89 22.57
C ALA A 88 -0.90 -4.27 21.31
N CYS A 89 -2.03 -4.98 21.48
CA CYS A 89 -2.90 -5.33 20.36
C CYS A 89 -3.54 -4.10 19.69
N LEU A 90 -3.99 -3.12 20.47
CA LEU A 90 -4.63 -1.91 19.93
C LEU A 90 -3.61 -1.03 19.19
N GLU A 91 -2.42 -0.86 19.75
CA GLU A 91 -1.33 -0.14 19.10
C GLU A 91 -0.97 -0.79 17.76
N LEU A 92 -0.86 -2.11 17.72
CA LEU A 92 -0.60 -2.85 16.50
C LEU A 92 -1.71 -2.66 15.46
N LEU A 93 -2.98 -2.82 15.87
CA LEU A 93 -4.13 -2.69 14.96
C LEU A 93 -4.25 -1.27 14.39
N ALA A 94 -3.91 -0.25 15.18
CA ALA A 94 -3.90 1.15 14.73
C ALA A 94 -2.84 1.43 13.65
N ASN A 95 -1.78 0.61 13.60
CA ASN A 95 -0.69 0.74 12.63
C ASN A 95 -0.75 -0.32 11.51
N LEU A 96 -1.86 -1.05 11.38
CA LEU A 96 -2.03 -2.10 10.37
C LEU A 96 -2.25 -1.56 8.95
N PHE A 97 -2.86 -0.39 8.84
CA PHE A 97 -3.18 0.27 7.57
C PHE A 97 -2.62 1.69 7.55
N PRO A 98 -2.39 2.24 6.34
CA PRO A 98 -2.02 3.64 6.19
C PRO A 98 -3.01 4.54 6.93
N GLN A 99 -2.49 5.45 7.75
CA GLN A 99 -3.31 6.57 8.22
C GLN A 99 -3.59 7.47 7.01
N PRO A 100 -4.83 7.95 6.83
CA PRO A 100 -5.10 8.95 5.80
C PRO A 100 -4.19 10.15 6.06
N ASP A 101 -3.51 10.63 5.03
CA ASP A 101 -2.78 11.90 5.11
C ASP A 101 -3.81 13.00 5.47
N GLU A 102 -3.43 13.95 6.34
CA GLU A 102 -4.23 15.17 6.52
C GLU A 102 -4.39 15.82 5.14
N PRO A 103 -5.61 16.17 4.72
CA PRO A 103 -5.83 16.68 3.38
C PRO A 103 -5.18 18.06 3.26
N ASP A 104 -4.05 18.13 2.53
CA ASP A 104 -3.45 19.42 2.16
C ASP A 104 -4.27 20.14 1.08
N GLU A 105 -5.25 19.49 0.44
CA GLU A 105 -6.29 20.11 -0.39
C GLU A 105 -7.44 19.10 -0.59
N PRO A 106 -8.69 19.53 -0.83
CA PRO A 106 -9.78 18.61 -1.11
C PRO A 106 -9.61 18.03 -2.51
N ASP A 107 -9.05 16.82 -2.60
CA ASP A 107 -9.11 16.01 -3.81
C ASP A 107 -10.59 15.87 -4.24
N GLU A 108 -10.89 16.23 -5.49
CA GLU A 108 -12.22 16.04 -6.06
C GLU A 108 -12.61 14.56 -5.94
N PRO A 109 -13.79 14.23 -5.41
CA PRO A 109 -14.21 12.84 -5.27
C PRO A 109 -14.38 12.24 -6.67
N GLY A 110 -13.38 11.46 -7.09
CA GLY A 110 -13.46 10.60 -8.26
C GLY A 110 -14.69 9.69 -8.19
N PRO A 111 -15.21 9.24 -9.35
CA PRO A 111 -16.48 8.53 -9.44
C PRO A 111 -16.47 7.32 -8.51
N SER A 112 -17.39 7.34 -7.53
CA SER A 112 -17.69 6.31 -6.52
C SER A 112 -17.37 4.89 -7.01
N THR A 113 -16.12 4.48 -6.85
CA THR A 113 -15.70 3.10 -6.97
C THR A 113 -16.27 2.40 -5.75
N LYS A 114 -17.11 1.37 -5.96
CA LYS A 114 -17.55 0.51 -4.86
C LYS A 114 -16.32 0.14 -4.02
N PRO A 115 -16.37 0.27 -2.69
CA PRO A 115 -15.25 -0.17 -1.85
C PRO A 115 -14.96 -1.62 -2.19
N ALA A 116 -13.75 -1.91 -2.68
CA ALA A 116 -13.35 -3.28 -2.93
C ALA A 116 -13.41 -4.04 -1.58
N PRO A 117 -13.80 -5.32 -1.58
CA PRO A 117 -13.67 -6.16 -0.39
C PRO A 117 -12.23 -6.07 0.14
N LEU A 118 -12.06 -5.92 1.45
CA LEU A 118 -10.72 -5.82 2.06
C LEU A 118 -9.81 -6.97 1.64
N ARG A 119 -10.37 -8.18 1.53
CA ARG A 119 -9.66 -9.36 1.04
C ARG A 119 -9.10 -9.19 -0.37
N ASP A 120 -9.86 -8.57 -1.27
CA ASP A 120 -9.43 -8.35 -2.66
C ASP A 120 -8.29 -7.32 -2.68
N TYR A 121 -8.41 -6.26 -1.86
CA TYR A 121 -7.33 -5.28 -1.68
C TYR A 121 -6.03 -5.93 -1.16
N LEU A 122 -6.09 -6.74 -0.10
CA LEU A 122 -4.91 -7.44 0.44
C LEU A 122 -4.32 -8.44 -0.56
N THR A 123 -5.17 -9.07 -1.37
CA THR A 123 -4.75 -10.00 -2.44
C THR A 123 -4.02 -9.25 -3.55
N GLU A 124 -4.53 -8.09 -3.97
CA GLU A 124 -3.88 -7.25 -4.97
C GLU A 124 -2.55 -6.69 -4.47
N LEU A 125 -2.43 -6.30 -3.19
CA LEU A 125 -1.13 -5.90 -2.62
C LEU A 125 -0.10 -7.04 -2.70
N PHE A 126 -0.50 -8.27 -2.36
CA PHE A 126 0.39 -9.42 -2.48
C PHE A 126 0.82 -9.65 -3.94
N ARG A 127 -0.14 -9.54 -4.86
CA ARG A 127 0.11 -9.67 -6.30
C ARG A 127 1.08 -8.59 -6.78
N PHE A 128 0.83 -7.32 -6.47
CA PHE A 128 1.73 -6.23 -6.86
C PHE A 128 3.13 -6.38 -6.28
N GLY A 129 3.25 -6.77 -5.02
CA GLY A 129 4.55 -7.03 -4.39
C GLY A 129 5.34 -8.12 -5.12
N THR A 130 4.66 -9.19 -5.55
CA THR A 130 5.33 -10.32 -6.22
C THR A 130 5.55 -10.11 -7.72
N THR A 131 4.66 -9.39 -8.41
CA THR A 131 4.72 -9.26 -9.88
C THR A 131 5.29 -7.94 -10.38
N ILE A 132 5.02 -6.82 -9.69
CA ILE A 132 5.48 -5.48 -10.11
C ILE A 132 6.76 -5.09 -9.38
N LEU A 133 6.81 -5.34 -8.07
CA LEU A 133 7.99 -5.06 -7.25
C LEU A 133 9.04 -6.16 -7.32
N GLU A 134 8.66 -7.34 -7.84
CA GLU A 134 9.52 -8.52 -7.97
C GLU A 134 10.14 -8.98 -6.63
N TRP A 135 9.46 -8.67 -5.52
CA TRP A 135 9.88 -9.10 -4.20
C TRP A 135 9.58 -10.59 -4.00
N PRO A 136 10.47 -11.34 -3.33
CA PRO A 136 10.17 -12.71 -2.96
C PRO A 136 8.93 -12.74 -2.05
N PRO A 137 8.06 -13.76 -2.16
CA PRO A 137 6.86 -13.86 -1.32
C PRO A 137 7.13 -13.70 0.18
N SER A 138 8.28 -14.17 0.67
CA SER A 138 8.68 -14.02 2.07
C SER A 138 8.79 -12.56 2.51
N GLU A 139 9.31 -11.68 1.65
CA GLU A 139 9.48 -10.26 1.92
C GLU A 139 8.15 -9.51 1.81
N VAL A 140 7.35 -9.80 0.79
CA VAL A 140 5.99 -9.24 0.64
C VAL A 140 5.13 -9.57 1.85
N TRP A 141 5.25 -10.79 2.40
CA TRP A 141 4.51 -11.17 3.60
C TRP A 141 4.96 -10.44 4.86
N GLN A 142 6.21 -9.97 4.92
CA GLN A 142 6.77 -9.29 6.08
C GLN A 142 6.59 -7.78 6.03
N ALA A 143 6.50 -7.20 4.83
CA ALA A 143 6.19 -5.79 4.62
C ALA A 143 4.76 -5.46 5.08
N SER A 144 4.56 -4.24 5.53
CA SER A 144 3.25 -3.66 5.82
C SER A 144 2.53 -3.27 4.52
N PRO A 145 1.18 -3.19 4.54
CA PRO A 145 0.42 -2.64 3.41
C PRO A 145 0.92 -1.26 2.97
N ALA A 146 1.27 -0.38 3.94
CA ALA A 146 1.75 0.97 3.66
C ALA A 146 3.12 0.99 2.95
N GLU A 147 4.05 0.11 3.32
CA GLU A 147 5.34 -0.01 2.62
C GLU A 147 5.15 -0.45 1.16
N ILE A 148 4.33 -1.48 0.95
CA ILE A 148 4.05 -2.01 -0.40
C ILE A 148 3.44 -0.91 -1.27
N GLU A 149 2.45 -0.18 -0.76
CA GLU A 149 1.85 0.93 -1.50
C GLU A 149 2.84 2.04 -1.82
N THR A 150 3.68 2.43 -0.85
CA THR A 150 4.65 3.52 -1.04
C THR A 150 5.64 3.18 -2.15
N VAL A 151 6.16 1.94 -2.15
CA VAL A 151 7.10 1.48 -3.17
C VAL A 151 6.40 1.28 -4.51
N LEU A 152 5.17 0.76 -4.52
CA LEU A 152 4.37 0.60 -5.73
C LEU A 152 4.13 1.93 -6.43
N ARG A 153 3.68 2.97 -5.70
CA ARG A 153 3.49 4.31 -6.26
C ARG A 153 4.79 4.84 -6.88
N ALA A 154 5.89 4.78 -6.13
CA ALA A 154 7.19 5.22 -6.65
C ALA A 154 7.66 4.47 -7.91
N ARG A 155 7.28 3.17 -8.04
CA ARG A 155 7.58 2.36 -9.24
C ARG A 155 6.72 2.78 -10.43
N LEU A 156 5.43 3.02 -10.21
CA LEU A 156 4.50 3.50 -11.24
C LEU A 156 4.87 4.90 -11.72
N ASP A 157 5.13 5.84 -10.80
CA ASP A 157 5.57 7.20 -11.14
C ASP A 157 6.85 7.19 -12.00
N ARG A 158 7.80 6.30 -11.67
CA ARG A 158 9.02 6.12 -12.47
C ARG A 158 8.70 5.57 -13.86
N GLN A 159 7.78 4.60 -13.96
CA GLN A 159 7.39 4.02 -15.24
C GLN A 159 6.69 5.06 -16.12
N GLU A 160 5.75 5.82 -15.56
CA GLU A 160 5.08 6.92 -16.25
C GLU A 160 6.07 8.00 -16.71
N ALA A 161 7.05 8.35 -15.88
CA ALA A 161 8.11 9.29 -16.26
C ALA A 161 8.98 8.74 -17.41
N MET A 162 9.30 7.44 -17.41
CA MET A 162 10.06 6.79 -18.49
C MET A 162 9.23 6.71 -19.78
N GLU A 163 7.96 6.34 -19.69
CA GLU A 163 7.05 6.30 -20.83
C GLU A 163 6.83 7.70 -21.41
N SER A 164 6.70 8.72 -20.58
CA SER A 164 6.62 10.12 -21.00
C SER A 164 7.90 10.60 -21.70
N ALA A 165 9.07 10.20 -21.19
CA ALA A 165 10.37 10.50 -21.80
C ALA A 165 10.61 9.73 -23.11
N ALA A 166 10.12 8.48 -23.20
CA ALA A 166 10.28 7.61 -24.37
C ALA A 166 9.28 7.92 -25.49
N ASN A 167 8.03 8.22 -25.13
CA ASN A 167 7.02 8.63 -26.08
C ASN A 167 7.25 10.03 -26.59
N GLY A 168 8.06 10.84 -25.89
CA GLY A 168 8.38 12.20 -26.26
C GLY A 168 7.11 12.94 -26.60
N ASP A 169 6.55 13.67 -25.64
CA ASP A 169 6.12 14.99 -26.08
C ASP A 169 7.44 15.75 -26.28
N PRO A 170 7.99 15.92 -27.51
CA PRO A 170 8.48 17.24 -27.76
C PRO A 170 7.25 18.09 -27.46
N HIS A 171 7.39 19.05 -26.58
CA HIS A 171 6.63 20.27 -26.74
C HIS A 171 6.51 20.49 -28.25
N LYS A 172 5.37 20.16 -28.88
CA LYS A 172 5.11 20.53 -30.27
C LYS A 172 5.42 22.01 -30.22
N PRO A 173 6.45 22.53 -30.90
CA PRO A 173 6.63 23.96 -30.91
C PRO A 173 5.34 24.46 -31.54
N ALA A 174 4.44 25.00 -30.71
CA ALA A 174 3.17 25.50 -31.16
C ALA A 174 3.56 26.51 -32.23
N MET A 175 3.15 26.25 -33.47
CA MET A 175 3.57 27.03 -34.62
C MET A 175 3.41 28.51 -34.26
N SER A 176 4.49 29.29 -34.36
CA SER A 176 4.47 30.68 -33.89
C SER A 176 3.33 31.42 -34.59
N LYS A 177 2.70 32.37 -33.90
CA LYS A 177 1.56 33.13 -34.47
C LYS A 177 1.92 33.77 -35.83
N GLU A 178 3.18 34.20 -35.97
CA GLU A 178 3.73 34.77 -37.19
C GLU A 178 3.78 33.74 -38.34
N GLN A 179 4.17 32.51 -38.04
CA GLN A 179 4.24 31.45 -39.05
C GLN A 179 2.85 30.97 -39.46
N ARG A 180 1.86 31.03 -38.55
CA ARG A 180 0.44 30.77 -38.86
C ARG A 180 -0.13 31.80 -39.83
N GLN A 181 0.10 33.08 -39.55
CA GLN A 181 -0.33 34.17 -40.44
C GLN A 181 0.37 34.12 -41.80
N ALA A 182 1.65 33.75 -41.85
CA ALA A 182 2.36 33.57 -43.13
C ALA A 182 1.78 32.43 -43.99
N ASN A 183 1.33 31.34 -43.36
CA ASN A 183 0.69 30.23 -44.08
C ASN A 183 -0.69 30.62 -44.61
N GLU A 184 -1.51 31.31 -43.81
CA GLU A 184 -2.81 31.85 -44.24
C GLU A 184 -2.66 32.83 -45.41
N ALA A 185 -1.69 33.75 -45.33
CA ALA A 185 -1.40 34.70 -46.40
C ALA A 185 -0.89 34.04 -47.69
N ALA A 186 -0.23 32.89 -47.58
CA ALA A 186 0.23 32.11 -48.73
C ALA A 186 -0.82 31.13 -49.28
N GLY A 187 -2.04 31.12 -48.73
CA GLY A 187 -3.11 30.19 -49.13
C GLY A 187 -2.82 28.73 -48.78
N LEU A 188 -1.95 28.49 -47.80
CA LEU A 188 -1.53 27.16 -47.35
C LEU A 188 -2.28 26.79 -46.08
N ASP A 189 -2.62 25.52 -45.91
CA ASP A 189 -3.30 25.04 -44.72
C ASP A 189 -2.47 25.37 -43.45
N PRO A 190 -3.01 26.19 -42.53
CA PRO A 190 -2.29 26.67 -41.34
C PRO A 190 -2.03 25.57 -40.31
N GLU A 191 -2.73 24.44 -40.38
CA GLU A 191 -2.57 23.31 -39.45
C GLU A 191 -1.69 22.19 -40.03
N PHE A 192 -1.27 22.31 -41.30
CA PHE A 192 -0.54 21.26 -41.98
C PHE A 192 0.91 21.09 -41.48
N ASP A 193 1.18 19.97 -40.82
CA ASP A 193 2.50 19.64 -40.28
C ASP A 193 3.47 19.12 -41.36
N ARG A 194 4.28 20.06 -41.88
CA ARG A 194 5.31 19.78 -42.89
C ARG A 194 6.49 18.99 -42.34
N HIS A 195 6.76 19.04 -41.03
CA HIS A 195 7.83 18.27 -40.42
C HIS A 195 7.47 16.79 -40.41
N SER A 196 6.23 16.46 -40.07
CA SER A 196 5.68 15.10 -40.17
C SER A 196 5.73 14.57 -41.61
N LEU A 197 5.37 15.36 -42.61
CA LEU A 197 5.46 14.95 -44.02
C LEU A 197 6.91 14.69 -44.46
N ARG A 198 7.87 15.52 -44.03
CA ARG A 198 9.30 15.32 -44.34
C ARG A 198 9.86 14.07 -43.66
N ALA A 199 9.49 13.81 -42.41
CA ALA A 199 9.87 12.59 -41.69
C ALA A 199 9.30 11.33 -42.36
N LEU A 200 8.04 11.40 -42.81
CA LEU A 200 7.40 10.31 -43.56
C LEU A 200 8.13 10.06 -44.90
N LYS A 201 8.49 11.11 -45.65
CA LYS A 201 9.25 10.98 -46.90
C LYS A 201 10.65 10.41 -46.69
N ALA A 202 11.34 10.85 -45.64
CA ALA A 202 12.65 10.29 -45.28
C ALA A 202 12.57 8.79 -44.92
N ARG A 203 11.45 8.36 -44.33
CA ARG A 203 11.22 6.96 -43.94
C ARG A 203 10.76 6.07 -45.10
N HIS A 204 10.10 6.63 -46.11
CA HIS A 204 9.52 5.88 -47.23
C HIS A 204 10.17 6.14 -48.60
N GLY A 205 11.28 6.88 -48.64
CA GLY A 205 12.13 6.99 -49.84
C GLY A 205 11.41 7.55 -51.07
N ALA A 206 10.90 8.78 -50.97
CA ALA A 206 10.44 9.57 -52.11
C ALA A 206 11.10 10.95 -52.11
#